data_AF-A0A8T9Q1F3-F1
#
_entry.id   AF-A0A8T9Q1F3-F1
#
_cell.length_a   1.000
_cell.length_b   1.000
_cell.length_c   1.000
_cell.angle_alpha   90.00
_cell.angle_beta   90.00
_cell.angle_gamma   90.00
#
_symmetry.space_group_name_H-M   'P 1'
#
loop_
_entity.id
_entity.type
_entity.pdbx_description
1 polymer ?
#
loop_
_entity_poly.entity_id
_entity_poly.type
_entity_poly.pdbx_seq_one_letter_code
_entity_poly.pdbx_strand_id
1 'polypeptide(L)' 'MVPVHFTGWEDGFQFVAFTRLLMTAGYGLKEAKEAADQLYAGASLRVEVSSITAATELLWQAQRLGATGYLA' A
#
# COMPACT_ATOMS: atom_id res chain seq x y z
N MET A 1 -9.57 -6.36 12.15
CA MET A 1 -8.59 -5.85 11.18
C MET A 1 -9.31 -4.87 10.27
N VAL A 2 -8.65 -3.78 9.87
CA VAL A 2 -9.20 -2.72 9.02
C VAL A 2 -8.55 -2.82 7.64
N PRO A 3 -9.32 -2.97 6.55
CA PRO A 3 -8.79 -3.10 5.21
C PRO A 3 -8.45 -1.73 4.59
N VAL A 4 -7.29 -1.64 3.95
CA VAL A 4 -6.89 -0.54 3.07
C VAL A 4 -6.85 -1.07 1.65
N HIS A 5 -7.59 -0.43 0.75
CA HIS A 5 -7.66 -0.79 -0.66
C HIS A 5 -6.83 0.18 -1.48
N PHE A 6 -5.84 -0.35 -2.21
CA PHE A 6 -5.10 0.40 -3.23
C PHE A 6 -5.60 0.01 -4.62
N THR A 7 -5.98 0.98 -5.42
CA THR A 7 -6.62 0.78 -6.73
C THR A 7 -5.71 1.12 -7.91
N GLY A 8 -4.55 1.69 -7.64
CA GLY A 8 -3.57 2.03 -8.66
C GLY A 8 -2.52 3.00 -8.11
N TRP A 9 -1.92 3.75 -9.02
CA TRP A 9 -0.87 4.71 -8.74
C TRP A 9 -0.92 5.87 -9.73
N GLU A 10 -0.21 6.95 -9.44
CA GLU A 10 -0.11 8.16 -10.25
C GLU A 10 1.35 8.52 -10.58
N ASP A 11 1.54 9.43 -11.54
CA ASP A 11 2.88 9.86 -11.96
C ASP A 11 3.73 10.31 -10.76
N GLY A 12 4.96 9.78 -10.68
CA GLY A 12 5.83 9.96 -9.53
C GLY A 12 5.70 8.86 -8.45
N PHE A 13 5.01 7.76 -8.75
CA PHE A 13 4.91 6.62 -7.85
C PHE A 13 6.27 6.08 -7.41
N GLN A 14 6.52 6.12 -6.11
CA GLN A 14 7.79 5.72 -5.50
C GLN A 14 7.77 4.23 -5.13
N PHE A 15 7.90 3.37 -6.14
CA PHE A 15 7.81 1.90 -6.00
C PHE A 15 8.61 1.33 -4.80
N VAL A 16 9.88 1.73 -4.66
CA VAL A 16 10.77 1.19 -3.61
C VAL A 16 10.32 1.66 -2.22
N ALA A 17 9.88 2.91 -2.10
CA ALA A 17 9.38 3.45 -0.84
C ALA A 17 8.05 2.80 -0.46
N PHE A 18 7.17 2.57 -1.43
CA PHE A 18 5.89 1.88 -1.21
C PHE A 18 6.12 0.42 -0.79
N THR A 19 7.06 -0.28 -1.43
CA THR A 19 7.46 -1.63 -1.00
C THR A 19 7.92 -1.64 0.46
N ARG A 20 8.74 -0.66 0.88
CA ARG A 20 9.18 -0.54 2.29
C ARG A 20 8.03 -0.22 3.23
N LEU A 21 7.05 0.58 2.79
CA LEU A 21 5.84 0.88 3.56
C LEU A 21 4.99 -0.38 3.78
N LEU A 22 4.85 -1.25 2.79
CA LEU A 22 4.14 -2.52 2.97
C LEU A 22 4.84 -3.44 4.00
N MET A 23 6.17 -3.39 4.08
CA MET A 23 6.90 -4.13 5.11
C MET A 23 6.59 -3.64 6.53
N THR A 24 6.34 -2.33 6.73
CA THR A 24 5.93 -1.81 8.05
C THR A 24 4.50 -2.22 8.41
N ALA A 25 3.67 -2.54 7.41
CA ALA A 25 2.34 -3.13 7.59
C ALA A 25 2.38 -4.65 7.87
N GLY A 26 3.56 -5.26 7.95
CA GLY A 26 3.76 -6.66 8.34
C GLY A 26 4.06 -7.64 7.21
N TYR A 27 4.19 -7.16 5.97
CA TYR A 27 4.54 -8.02 4.83
C TYR A 27 6.02 -8.42 4.91
N GLY A 28 6.32 -9.67 4.53
CA GLY A 28 7.70 -10.05 4.24
C GLY A 28 8.25 -9.29 3.03
N LEU A 29 9.57 -9.13 2.90
CA LEU A 29 10.19 -8.40 1.77
C LEU A 29 9.71 -8.89 0.40
N LYS A 30 9.60 -10.21 0.22
CA LYS A 30 9.13 -10.83 -1.03
C LYS A 30 7.67 -10.47 -1.30
N GLU A 31 6.79 -10.66 -0.31
CA GLU A 31 5.36 -10.38 -0.42
C GLU A 31 5.10 -8.89 -0.66
N ALA A 32 5.82 -8.02 0.04
CA ALA A 32 5.75 -6.57 -0.13
C ALA A 32 6.13 -6.16 -1.57
N LYS A 33 7.20 -6.75 -2.11
CA LYS A 33 7.62 -6.49 -3.49
C LYS A 33 6.58 -7.00 -4.48
N GLU A 34 6.09 -8.23 -4.31
CA GLU A 34 5.06 -8.80 -5.20
C GLU A 34 3.77 -7.98 -5.19
N ALA A 35 3.35 -7.50 -4.01
CA ALA A 35 2.21 -6.59 -3.87
C ALA A 35 2.43 -5.24 -4.56
N ALA A 36 3.63 -4.66 -4.42
CA ALA A 36 3.99 -3.43 -5.13
C ALA A 36 4.06 -3.63 -6.65
N ASP A 37 4.61 -4.76 -7.12
CA ASP A 37 4.66 -5.14 -8.54
C ASP A 37 3.26 -5.30 -9.12
N GLN A 38 2.33 -5.93 -8.36
CA GLN A 38 0.92 -6.05 -8.75
C GLN A 38 0.25 -4.68 -8.89
N LEU A 39 0.43 -3.80 -7.90
CA LEU A 39 -0.11 -2.45 -7.95
C LEU A 39 0.47 -1.68 -9.14
N TYR A 40 1.77 -1.80 -9.38
CA TYR A 40 2.46 -1.17 -10.50
C TYR A 40 1.94 -1.66 -11.86
N ALA A 41 1.62 -2.95 -11.96
CA ALA A 41 0.99 -3.55 -13.14
C ALA A 41 -0.50 -3.16 -13.32
N GLY A 42 -1.05 -2.33 -12.43
CA GLY A 42 -2.44 -1.84 -12.50
C GLY A 42 -3.46 -2.74 -11.79
N ALA A 43 -3.02 -3.73 -11.02
CA ALA A 43 -3.90 -4.53 -10.19
C ALA A 43 -4.27 -3.78 -8.89
N SER A 44 -5.38 -4.17 -8.27
CA SER A 44 -5.75 -3.69 -6.95
C SER A 44 -5.10 -4.50 -5.83
N LEU A 45 -4.67 -3.84 -4.76
CA LEU A 45 -4.11 -4.46 -3.57
C LEU A 45 -5.02 -4.21 -2.35
N ARG A 46 -5.19 -5.21 -1.50
CA ARG A 46 -5.86 -5.08 -0.19
C ARG A 46 -4.87 -5.41 0.91
N VAL A 47 -4.68 -4.47 1.84
CA VAL A 47 -3.79 -4.61 3.01
C VAL A 47 -4.63 -4.57 4.27
N GLU A 48 -4.50 -5.56 5.14
CA GLU A 48 -5.22 -5.60 6.41
C GLU A 48 -4.31 -5.17 7.55
N VAL A 49 -4.74 -4.18 8.34
CA VAL A 49 -3.99 -3.70 9.50
C VAL A 49 -4.80 -3.78 10.79
N SER A 50 -4.12 -3.70 11.93
CA SER A 50 -4.71 -3.98 13.23
C SER A 50 -5.67 -2.90 13.75
N SER A 51 -5.57 -1.66 13.27
CA SER A 51 -6.35 -0.53 13.78
C SER A 51 -6.68 0.51 12.70
N ILE A 52 -7.72 1.31 12.96
CA ILE A 52 -8.12 2.41 12.07
C ILE A 52 -7.04 3.49 11.95
N THR A 53 -6.31 3.75 13.04
CA THR A 53 -5.19 4.71 13.06
C THR A 53 -4.07 4.26 12.14
N ALA A 54 -3.66 2.98 12.25
CA ALA A 54 -2.65 2.41 11.36
C ALA A 54 -3.12 2.38 9.90
N ALA A 55 -4.40 2.11 9.65
CA ALA A 55 -4.98 2.10 8.31
C ALA A 55 -4.93 3.49 7.67
N THR A 56 -5.31 4.51 8.45
CA THR A 56 -5.29 5.91 8.03
C THR A 56 -3.88 6.38 7.75
N GLU A 57 -2.93 6.05 8.62
CA GLU A 57 -1.52 6.40 8.44
C GLU A 57 -0.91 5.70 7.22
N LEU A 58 -1.17 4.40 7.05
CA LEU A 58 -0.73 3.63 5.89
C LEU A 58 -1.24 4.25 4.59
N LEU A 59 -2.55 4.53 4.51
CA LEU A 59 -3.17 5.13 3.33
C LEU A 59 -2.56 6.52 3.03
N TRP A 60 -2.41 7.36 4.06
CA TRP A 60 -1.84 8.69 3.89
C TRP A 60 -0.38 8.66 3.42
N GLN A 61 0.45 7.78 4.01
CA GLN A 61 1.83 7.61 3.57
C GLN A 61 1.90 7.07 2.14
N ALA A 62 1.08 6.08 1.81
CA ALA A 62 1.01 5.51 0.47
C ALA A 62 0.60 6.55 -0.59
N GLN A 63 -0.36 7.41 -0.29
CA GLN A 63 -0.77 8.52 -1.17
C GLN A 63 0.36 9.51 -1.43
N ARG A 64 1.17 9.83 -0.42
CA ARG A 64 2.37 10.68 -0.61
C ARG A 64 3.44 10.03 -1.47
N LEU A 65 3.40 8.72 -1.62
CA LEU A 65 4.26 7.94 -2.50
C LEU A 65 3.65 7.72 -3.88
N GLY A 66 2.49 8.31 -4.17
CA GLY A 66 1.80 8.21 -5.45
C GLY A 66 0.90 6.98 -5.61
N ALA A 67 0.53 6.30 -4.52
CA ALA A 67 -0.48 5.23 -4.56
C ALA A 67 -1.90 5.80 -4.40
N THR A 68 -2.89 5.25 -5.09
CA THR A 68 -4.30 5.65 -4.93
C THR A 68 -5.08 4.58 -4.19
N GLY A 69 -5.98 4.98 -3.30
CA GLY A 69 -6.70 4.04 -2.46
C GLY A 69 -7.71 4.66 -1.49
N TYR A 70 -8.42 3.80 -0.75
CA TYR A 70 -9.44 4.16 0.24
C TYR A 70 -9.52 3.16 1.41
N LEU A 71 -10.15 3.58 2.51
CA LEU A 71 -10.50 2.72 3.64
C LEU A 71 -11.89 2.13 3.41
N ALA A 72 -12.07 0.83 3.63
CA ALA A 72 -13.37 0.15 3.54
C ALA A 72 -13.92 -0.23 4.91
#